data_AF-A0A2V3TZS6-F1
#
_entry.id   AF-A0A2V3TZS6-F1
#
_cell.length_a   1.000
_cell.length_b   1.000
_cell.length_c   1.000
_cell.angle_alpha   90.00
_cell.angle_beta   90.00
_cell.angle_gamma   90.00
#
_symmetry.space_group_name_H-M   'P 1'
#
loop_
_entity.id
_entity.type
_entity.pdbx_description
1 polymer ?
#
loop_
_entity_poly.entity_id
_entity_poly.type
_entity_poly.pdbx_seq_one_letter_code
_entity_poly.pdbx_strand_id
1 'polypeptide(L)'
;MKILDSLAALITVARDDKATSTIIAESLEKARAEYRAAATALATAEAGYTDALLDSPKAARAAHDARADARVELDRTTALVSRLEIRHGETIERESEQALTSEKEAVEAEAKAVARALREEYAPAANTIVALLARLQKAEAAVAAVNQKLADAGRWEAEKLEAVEHRRDALPLPHDFHGMTPRSRHSVLVSTLRRVEGVCDGWFAGNVIGRSMTAVELSSLDVPEYYRR
;
A
#
# COMPACT_ATOMS: atom_id res chain seq x y z
N MET A 1 28.31 -33.40 30.73
CA MET A 1 28.55 -33.38 29.27
C MET A 1 27.44 -32.70 28.47
N LYS A 2 26.14 -32.89 28.79
CA LYS A 2 25.01 -32.30 28.02
C LYS A 2 24.99 -30.75 27.93
N ILE A 3 25.56 -30.02 28.88
CA ILE A 3 25.53 -28.55 28.93
C ILE A 3 26.47 -27.91 27.89
N LEU A 4 27.65 -28.49 27.67
CA LEU A 4 28.62 -27.94 26.71
C LEU A 4 28.14 -28.09 25.26
N ASP A 5 27.45 -29.19 24.95
CA ASP A 5 26.85 -29.42 23.63
C ASP A 5 25.67 -28.46 23.39
N SER A 6 24.91 -28.12 24.45
CA SER A 6 23.82 -27.12 24.42
C SER A 6 24.36 -25.74 24.04
N LEU A 7 25.43 -25.29 24.71
CA LEU A 7 25.99 -23.95 24.49
C LEU A 7 26.63 -23.79 23.10
N ALA A 8 27.32 -24.83 22.60
CA ALA A 8 27.86 -24.84 21.24
C ALA A 8 26.77 -24.74 20.16
N ALA A 9 25.63 -25.43 20.36
CA ALA A 9 24.48 -25.31 19.48
C ALA A 9 23.89 -23.89 19.48
N LEU A 10 23.76 -23.27 20.66
CA LEU A 10 23.26 -21.89 20.77
C LEU A 10 24.20 -20.86 20.13
N ILE A 11 25.52 -21.04 20.27
CA ILE A 11 26.51 -20.20 19.58
C ILE A 11 26.37 -20.31 18.06
N THR A 12 26.08 -21.51 17.55
CA THR A 12 25.87 -21.73 16.11
C THR A 12 24.67 -20.94 15.62
N VAL A 13 23.55 -20.97 16.35
CA VAL A 13 22.37 -20.15 16.04
C VAL A 13 22.69 -18.65 16.11
N ALA A 14 23.43 -18.21 17.13
CA ALA A 14 23.81 -16.80 17.29
C ALA A 14 24.71 -16.26 16.15
N ARG A 15 25.28 -17.15 15.33
CA ARG A 15 26.13 -16.83 14.17
C ARG A 15 25.45 -17.11 12.84
N ASP A 16 24.28 -17.74 12.83
CA ASP A 16 23.58 -18.07 11.60
C ASP A 16 22.77 -16.87 11.10
N ASP A 17 23.18 -16.32 9.96
CA ASP A 17 22.50 -15.16 9.37
C ASP A 17 21.12 -15.48 8.80
N LYS A 18 20.83 -16.77 8.62
CA LYS A 18 19.58 -17.27 8.05
C LYS A 18 18.58 -17.74 9.09
N ALA A 19 18.95 -17.73 10.38
CA ALA A 19 18.01 -18.04 11.44
C ALA A 19 16.83 -17.04 11.43
N THR A 20 15.62 -17.56 11.60
CA THR A 20 14.41 -16.74 11.67
C THR A 20 14.24 -16.16 13.07
N SER A 21 13.43 -15.09 13.19
CA SER A 21 13.14 -14.45 14.49
C SER A 21 12.63 -15.45 15.52
N THR A 22 11.78 -16.40 15.11
CA THR A 22 11.24 -17.48 15.95
C THR A 22 12.34 -18.39 16.50
N ILE A 23 13.26 -18.86 15.64
CA ILE A 23 14.36 -19.75 16.07
C ILE A 23 15.28 -19.02 17.05
N ILE A 24 15.54 -17.74 16.81
CA ILE A 24 16.37 -16.91 17.69
C ILE A 24 15.66 -16.71 19.04
N ALA A 25 14.36 -16.44 19.07
CA ALA A 25 13.58 -16.29 20.30
C ALA A 25 13.62 -17.56 21.17
N GLU A 26 13.42 -18.73 20.57
CA GLU A 26 13.52 -20.01 21.28
C GLU A 26 14.92 -20.25 21.84
N SER A 27 15.95 -19.89 21.08
CA SER A 27 17.34 -20.02 21.49
C SER A 27 17.71 -19.05 22.62
N LEU A 28 17.12 -17.86 22.61
CA LEU A 28 17.29 -16.83 23.64
C LEU A 28 16.72 -17.30 24.99
N GLU A 29 15.54 -17.93 24.99
CA GLU A 29 14.97 -18.51 26.22
C GLU A 29 15.84 -19.65 26.78
N LYS A 30 16.40 -20.50 25.92
CA LYS A 30 17.37 -21.52 26.34
C LYS A 30 18.65 -20.88 26.90
N ALA A 31 19.19 -19.86 26.23
CA ALA A 31 20.38 -19.14 26.71
C ALA A 31 20.16 -18.46 28.07
N ARG A 32 18.96 -17.90 28.31
CA ARG A 32 18.56 -17.34 29.62
C ARG A 32 18.45 -18.40 30.71
N ALA A 33 18.05 -19.63 30.38
CA ALA A 33 18.08 -20.74 31.31
C ALA A 33 19.52 -21.13 31.69
N GLU A 34 20.41 -21.25 30.70
CA GLU A 34 21.83 -21.55 30.92
C GLU A 34 22.53 -20.44 31.72
N TYR A 35 22.25 -19.16 31.44
CA TYR A 35 22.73 -18.01 32.22
C TYR A 35 22.34 -18.12 33.71
N ARG A 36 21.08 -18.46 34.00
CA ARG A 36 20.60 -18.65 35.39
C ARG A 36 21.31 -19.82 36.07
N ALA A 37 21.56 -20.91 35.35
CA ALA A 37 22.32 -22.05 35.86
C ALA A 37 23.78 -21.66 36.15
N ALA A 38 24.45 -20.95 35.25
CA ALA A 38 25.82 -20.45 35.43
C ALA A 38 25.94 -19.47 36.61
N ALA A 39 24.97 -18.57 36.78
CA ALA A 39 24.92 -17.65 37.92
C ALA A 39 24.80 -18.40 39.26
N THR A 40 23.96 -19.44 39.30
CA THR A 40 23.81 -20.30 40.48
C THR A 40 25.09 -21.11 40.78
N ALA A 41 25.75 -21.60 39.72
CA ALA A 41 27.01 -22.32 39.84
C ALA A 41 28.12 -21.41 40.38
N LEU A 42 28.22 -20.17 39.90
CA LEU A 42 29.17 -19.19 40.44
C LEU A 42 28.91 -18.90 41.91
N ALA A 43 27.65 -18.66 42.31
CA ALA A 43 27.31 -18.43 43.72
C ALA A 43 27.71 -19.62 44.61
N THR A 44 27.47 -20.85 44.13
CA THR A 44 27.89 -22.07 44.83
C THR A 44 29.42 -22.19 44.94
N ALA A 45 30.14 -21.88 43.86
CA ALA A 45 31.60 -21.92 43.84
C ALA A 45 32.22 -20.83 44.73
N GLU A 46 31.60 -19.66 44.83
CA GLU A 46 32.01 -18.59 45.75
C GLU A 46 31.84 -18.99 47.21
N ALA A 47 30.71 -19.62 47.57
CA ALA A 47 30.52 -20.19 48.90
C ALA A 47 31.58 -21.26 49.20
N GLY A 48 31.77 -22.22 48.29
CA GLY A 48 32.77 -23.29 48.45
C GLY A 48 34.22 -22.79 48.56
N TYR A 49 34.57 -21.71 47.84
CA TYR A 49 35.87 -21.04 47.99
C TYR A 49 36.04 -20.44 49.39
N THR A 50 35.00 -19.79 49.90
CA THR A 50 35.01 -19.17 51.24
C THR A 50 35.21 -20.22 52.33
N ASP A 51 34.53 -21.36 52.23
CA ASP A 51 34.69 -22.49 53.16
C ASP A 51 36.09 -23.10 53.06
N ALA A 52 36.61 -23.30 51.85
CA ALA A 52 37.92 -23.92 51.61
C ALA A 52 39.11 -23.09 52.13
N LEU A 53 38.95 -21.76 52.28
CA LEU A 53 39.97 -20.89 52.88
C LEU A 53 40.24 -21.23 54.35
N LEU A 54 39.27 -21.82 55.06
CA LEU A 54 39.40 -22.21 56.46
C LEU A 54 39.98 -23.62 56.63
N ASP A 55 40.00 -24.43 55.57
CA ASP A 55 40.37 -25.85 55.64
C ASP A 55 41.86 -26.07 55.36
N SER A 56 42.33 -25.77 54.13
CA SER A 56 43.76 -25.86 53.80
C SER A 56 44.16 -25.02 52.58
N PRO A 57 45.44 -24.65 52.43
CA PRO A 57 45.91 -23.94 51.24
C PRO A 57 45.70 -24.70 49.92
N LYS A 58 45.75 -26.04 49.97
CA LYS A 58 45.50 -26.88 48.80
C LYS A 58 44.02 -26.86 48.40
N ALA A 59 43.12 -26.97 49.37
CA ALA A 59 41.67 -26.86 49.14
C ALA A 59 41.30 -25.48 48.59
N ALA A 60 41.86 -24.41 49.17
CA ALA A 60 41.63 -23.03 48.71
C ALA A 60 42.04 -22.81 47.24
N ARG A 61 43.16 -23.39 46.79
CA ARG A 61 43.59 -23.31 45.38
C ARG A 61 42.63 -24.04 44.44
N ALA A 62 42.23 -25.27 44.77
CA ALA A 62 41.28 -26.02 43.96
C ALA A 62 39.91 -25.31 43.86
N ALA A 63 39.42 -24.73 44.96
CA ALA A 63 38.17 -23.98 44.96
C ALA A 63 38.29 -22.63 44.22
N HIS A 64 39.47 -22.00 44.23
CA HIS A 64 39.73 -20.80 43.41
C HIS A 64 39.62 -21.11 41.92
N ASP A 65 40.21 -22.23 41.46
CA ASP A 65 40.14 -22.63 40.06
C ASP A 65 38.70 -22.94 39.63
N ALA A 66 37.94 -23.66 40.47
CA ALA A 66 36.52 -23.92 40.22
C ALA A 66 35.67 -22.63 40.17
N ARG A 67 35.98 -21.65 41.03
CA ARG A 67 35.34 -20.32 41.00
C ARG A 67 35.69 -19.57 39.71
N ALA A 68 36.94 -19.61 39.27
CA ALA A 68 37.37 -18.98 38.03
C ALA A 68 36.67 -19.60 36.81
N ASP A 69 36.57 -20.92 36.74
CA ASP A 69 35.85 -21.63 35.67
C ASP A 69 34.36 -21.26 35.65
N ALA A 70 33.71 -21.22 36.82
CA ALA A 70 32.30 -20.81 36.92
C ALA A 70 32.09 -19.35 36.48
N ARG A 71 33.07 -18.47 36.74
CA ARG A 71 33.02 -17.08 36.30
C ARG A 71 33.12 -16.97 34.77
N VAL A 72 34.06 -17.70 34.17
CA VAL A 72 34.21 -17.75 32.70
C VAL A 72 32.91 -18.23 32.05
N GLU A 73 32.26 -19.25 32.62
CA GLU A 73 31.00 -19.76 32.08
C GLU A 73 29.84 -18.74 32.19
N LEU A 74 29.78 -18.00 33.29
CA LEU A 74 28.82 -16.89 33.44
C LEU A 74 29.08 -15.79 32.39
N ASP A 75 30.34 -15.41 32.19
CA ASP A 75 30.69 -14.37 31.21
C ASP A 75 30.35 -14.84 29.77
N ARG A 76 30.57 -16.12 29.45
CA ARG A 76 30.20 -16.71 28.14
C ARG A 76 28.69 -16.74 27.92
N THR A 77 27.92 -17.18 28.90
CA THR A 77 26.45 -17.21 28.80
C THR A 77 25.86 -15.80 28.73
N THR A 78 26.45 -14.84 29.45
CA THR A 78 26.08 -13.42 29.38
C THR A 78 26.30 -12.88 27.97
N ALA A 79 27.49 -13.07 27.41
CA ALA A 79 27.81 -12.61 26.06
C ALA A 79 26.89 -13.25 24.99
N LEU A 80 26.55 -14.54 25.17
CA LEU A 80 25.64 -15.25 24.29
C LEU A 80 24.21 -14.67 24.34
N VAL A 81 23.67 -14.41 25.53
CA VAL A 81 22.35 -13.79 25.69
C VAL A 81 22.31 -12.42 25.03
N SER A 82 23.28 -11.54 25.32
CA SER A 82 23.34 -10.21 24.71
C SER A 82 23.45 -10.28 23.18
N ARG A 83 24.24 -11.23 22.64
CA ARG A 83 24.36 -11.40 21.19
C ARG A 83 23.05 -11.87 20.56
N LEU A 84 22.35 -12.81 21.18
CA LEU A 84 21.05 -13.30 20.69
C LEU A 84 19.97 -12.22 20.78
N GLU A 85 19.96 -11.38 21.81
CA GLU A 85 19.03 -10.25 21.95
C GLU A 85 19.21 -9.23 20.83
N ILE A 86 20.44 -8.79 20.57
CA ILE A 86 20.76 -7.89 19.45
C ILE A 86 20.30 -8.53 18.14
N ARG A 87 20.65 -9.81 17.93
CA ARG A 87 20.35 -10.51 16.69
C ARG A 87 18.85 -10.72 16.47
N HIS A 88 18.09 -10.90 17.55
CA HIS A 88 16.64 -11.03 17.51
C HIS A 88 16.01 -9.73 17.00
N GLY A 89 16.44 -8.57 17.53
CA GLY A 89 16.00 -7.26 17.07
C GLY A 89 16.28 -7.04 15.58
N GLU A 90 17.54 -7.24 15.15
CA GLU A 90 17.94 -7.11 13.74
C GLU A 90 17.11 -8.02 12.81
N THR A 91 16.83 -9.24 13.25
CA THR A 91 16.07 -10.20 12.44
C THR A 91 14.60 -9.82 12.32
N ILE A 92 13.98 -9.31 13.39
CA ILE A 92 12.60 -8.81 13.35
C ILE A 92 12.49 -7.64 12.37
N GLU A 93 13.41 -6.67 12.46
CA GLU A 93 13.42 -5.51 11.56
C GLU A 93 13.53 -5.97 10.11
N ARG A 94 14.51 -6.82 9.80
CA ARG A 94 14.69 -7.38 8.44
C ARG A 94 13.46 -8.13 7.94
N GLU A 95 12.86 -9.00 8.76
CA GLU A 95 11.66 -9.77 8.37
C GLU A 95 10.46 -8.83 8.12
N SER A 96 10.31 -7.78 8.93
CA SER A 96 9.25 -6.78 8.75
C SER A 96 9.43 -5.95 7.47
N GLU A 97 10.66 -5.54 7.15
CA GLU A 97 10.99 -4.82 5.92
C GLU A 97 10.74 -5.68 4.68
N GLN A 98 11.09 -6.97 4.74
CA GLN A 98 10.82 -7.93 3.67
C GLN A 98 9.31 -8.12 3.45
N ALA A 99 8.53 -8.24 4.54
CA ALA A 99 7.08 -8.35 4.45
C ALA A 99 6.47 -7.11 3.79
N LEU A 100 6.82 -5.90 4.26
CA LEU A 100 6.33 -4.64 3.68
C LEU A 100 6.73 -4.46 2.21
N THR A 101 7.95 -4.85 1.86
CA THR A 101 8.43 -4.80 0.47
C THR A 101 7.59 -5.74 -0.42
N SER A 102 7.34 -6.96 0.03
CA SER A 102 6.53 -7.93 -0.71
C SER A 102 5.08 -7.48 -0.88
N GLU A 103 4.49 -6.86 0.16
CA GLU A 103 3.14 -6.30 0.10
C GLU A 103 3.07 -5.13 -0.89
N LYS A 104 4.04 -4.22 -0.85
CA LYS A 104 4.14 -3.12 -1.80
C LYS A 104 4.26 -3.63 -3.24
N GLU A 105 5.11 -4.62 -3.49
CA GLU A 105 5.27 -5.21 -4.83
C GLU A 105 3.98 -5.85 -5.32
N ALA A 106 3.24 -6.54 -4.46
CA ALA A 106 1.93 -7.11 -4.79
C ALA A 106 0.90 -6.03 -5.16
N VAL A 107 0.79 -4.97 -4.35
CA VAL A 107 -0.12 -3.84 -4.59
C VAL A 107 0.26 -3.09 -5.87
N GLU A 108 1.55 -2.87 -6.13
CA GLU A 108 2.01 -2.24 -7.38
C GLU A 108 1.72 -3.11 -8.60
N ALA A 109 1.83 -4.44 -8.49
CA ALA A 109 1.49 -5.36 -9.56
C ALA A 109 -0.01 -5.32 -9.88
N GLU A 110 -0.86 -5.31 -8.85
CA GLU A 110 -2.32 -5.17 -9.00
C GLU A 110 -2.68 -3.81 -9.62
N ALA A 111 -2.10 -2.71 -9.13
CA ALA A 111 -2.32 -1.38 -9.70
C ALA A 111 -1.93 -1.30 -11.18
N LYS A 112 -0.81 -1.93 -11.58
CA LYS A 112 -0.39 -2.04 -12.99
C LYS A 112 -1.37 -2.88 -13.81
N ALA A 113 -1.88 -3.98 -13.25
CA ALA A 113 -2.87 -4.82 -13.93
C ALA A 113 -4.20 -4.08 -14.14
N VAL A 114 -4.70 -3.39 -13.12
CA VAL A 114 -5.91 -2.56 -13.21
C VAL A 114 -5.73 -1.41 -14.21
N ALA A 115 -4.60 -0.70 -14.16
CA ALA A 115 -4.31 0.36 -15.12
C ALA A 115 -4.26 -0.16 -16.56
N ARG A 116 -3.73 -1.36 -16.77
CA ARG A 116 -3.72 -2.02 -18.08
C ARG A 116 -5.15 -2.37 -18.54
N ALA A 117 -5.93 -3.04 -17.70
CA ALA A 117 -7.32 -3.37 -18.00
C ALA A 117 -8.14 -2.11 -18.34
N LEU A 118 -7.97 -1.05 -17.55
CA LEU A 118 -8.62 0.24 -17.82
C LEU A 118 -8.23 0.80 -19.19
N ARG A 119 -6.95 0.77 -19.58
CA ARG A 119 -6.53 1.25 -20.91
C ARG A 119 -7.13 0.42 -22.05
N GLU A 120 -7.26 -0.90 -21.86
CA GLU A 120 -7.79 -1.82 -22.85
C GLU A 120 -9.33 -1.68 -22.99
N GLU A 121 -10.05 -1.52 -21.88
CA GLU A 121 -11.51 -1.51 -21.84
C GLU A 121 -12.14 -0.12 -21.97
N TYR A 122 -11.44 0.94 -21.54
CA TYR A 122 -12.01 2.29 -21.51
C TYR A 122 -12.33 2.81 -22.91
N ALA A 123 -11.40 2.71 -23.85
CA ALA A 123 -11.60 3.22 -25.20
C ALA A 123 -12.82 2.59 -25.92
N PRO A 124 -13.00 1.24 -25.94
CA PRO A 124 -14.19 0.64 -26.55
C PRO A 124 -15.48 0.98 -25.79
N ALA A 125 -15.45 1.04 -24.45
CA ALA A 125 -16.61 1.45 -23.66
C ALA A 125 -17.02 2.90 -23.94
N ALA A 126 -16.05 3.83 -23.95
CA ALA A 126 -16.25 5.23 -24.28
C ALA A 126 -16.83 5.41 -25.70
N ASN A 127 -16.29 4.69 -26.69
CA ASN A 127 -16.81 4.70 -28.06
C ASN A 127 -18.26 4.22 -28.13
N THR A 128 -18.61 3.18 -27.36
CA THR A 128 -19.98 2.65 -27.27
C THR A 128 -20.93 3.70 -26.69
N ILE A 129 -20.53 4.36 -25.61
CA ILE A 129 -21.32 5.44 -24.99
C ILE A 129 -21.52 6.59 -25.98
N VAL A 130 -20.47 7.04 -26.66
CA VAL A 130 -20.55 8.11 -27.67
C VAL A 130 -21.49 7.71 -28.81
N ALA A 131 -21.44 6.47 -29.28
CA ALA A 131 -22.32 5.97 -30.33
C ALA A 131 -23.80 5.94 -29.90
N LEU A 132 -24.09 5.54 -28.65
CA LEU A 132 -25.44 5.58 -28.09
C LEU A 132 -25.97 7.00 -27.97
N LEU A 133 -25.16 7.94 -27.48
CA LEU A 133 -25.53 9.36 -27.40
C LEU A 133 -25.83 9.96 -28.78
N ALA A 134 -25.02 9.63 -29.80
CA ALA A 134 -25.25 10.08 -31.17
C ALA A 134 -26.55 9.51 -31.76
N ARG A 135 -26.87 8.24 -31.47
CA ARG A 135 -28.13 7.61 -31.90
C ARG A 135 -29.34 8.24 -31.22
N LEU A 136 -29.25 8.52 -29.92
CA LEU A 136 -30.30 9.21 -29.17
C LEU A 136 -30.56 10.61 -29.75
N GLN A 137 -29.51 11.37 -30.03
CA GLN A 137 -29.64 12.69 -30.65
C GLN A 137 -30.35 12.63 -32.02
N LYS A 138 -30.02 11.64 -32.86
CA LYS A 138 -30.71 11.45 -34.15
C LYS A 138 -32.18 11.11 -33.96
N ALA A 139 -32.51 10.26 -32.98
CA ALA A 139 -33.89 9.91 -32.67
C ALA A 139 -34.68 11.12 -32.15
N GLU A 140 -34.12 11.90 -31.23
CA GLU A 140 -34.74 13.14 -30.73
C GLU A 140 -34.99 14.15 -31.86
N ALA A 141 -34.02 14.34 -32.77
CA ALA A 141 -34.18 15.22 -33.92
C ALA A 141 -35.27 14.73 -34.89
N ALA A 142 -35.37 13.41 -35.11
CA ALA A 142 -36.41 12.83 -35.95
C ALA A 142 -37.80 13.00 -35.34
N VAL A 143 -37.95 12.79 -34.02
CA VAL A 143 -39.21 13.05 -33.30
C VAL A 143 -39.58 14.52 -33.40
N ALA A 144 -38.64 15.44 -33.19
CA ALA A 144 -38.89 16.87 -33.34
C ALA A 144 -39.38 17.24 -34.75
N ALA A 145 -38.77 16.67 -35.80
CA ALA A 145 -39.18 16.89 -37.18
C ALA A 145 -40.58 16.33 -37.48
N VAL A 146 -40.95 15.18 -36.92
CA VAL A 146 -42.30 14.60 -37.04
C VAL A 146 -43.32 15.45 -36.32
N ASN A 147 -43.01 15.88 -35.08
CA ASN A 147 -43.88 16.75 -34.30
C ASN A 147 -44.14 18.08 -35.03
N GLN A 148 -43.13 18.66 -35.67
CA GLN A 148 -43.30 19.86 -36.49
C GLN A 148 -44.25 19.62 -37.67
N LYS A 149 -44.08 18.53 -38.42
CA LYS A 149 -44.97 18.18 -39.54
C LYS A 149 -46.42 17.99 -39.10
N LEU A 150 -46.64 17.40 -37.92
CA LEU A 150 -47.97 17.22 -37.35
C LEU A 150 -48.60 18.54 -36.91
N ALA A 151 -47.78 19.45 -36.36
CA ALA A 151 -48.20 20.81 -36.03
C ALA A 151 -48.60 21.60 -37.29
N ASP A 152 -47.78 21.55 -38.34
CA ASP A 152 -48.06 22.21 -39.63
C ASP A 152 -49.35 21.68 -40.29
N ALA A 153 -49.69 20.42 -40.05
CA ALA A 153 -50.94 19.79 -40.51
C ALA A 153 -52.16 20.09 -39.62
N GLY A 154 -52.02 20.94 -38.59
CA GLY A 154 -53.11 21.31 -37.67
C GLY A 154 -53.53 20.21 -36.69
N ARG A 155 -52.74 19.13 -36.55
CA ARG A 155 -53.06 17.97 -35.68
C ARG A 155 -52.47 18.08 -34.27
N TRP A 156 -51.98 19.26 -33.89
CA TRP A 156 -51.22 19.50 -32.66
C TRP A 156 -52.01 19.17 -31.38
N GLU A 157 -53.29 19.55 -31.33
CA GLU A 157 -54.19 19.36 -30.18
C GLU A 157 -54.75 17.93 -30.08
N ALA A 158 -54.98 17.29 -31.22
CA ALA A 158 -55.58 15.95 -31.28
C ALA A 158 -54.60 14.85 -30.81
N GLU A 159 -53.30 15.03 -31.04
CA GLU A 159 -52.28 14.06 -30.65
C GLU A 159 -51.58 14.38 -29.32
N LYS A 160 -51.91 15.50 -28.66
CA LYS A 160 -51.29 15.95 -27.40
C LYS A 160 -49.75 15.81 -27.42
N LEU A 161 -49.11 16.39 -28.43
CA LEU A 161 -47.68 16.27 -28.62
C LEU A 161 -46.94 16.88 -27.42
N GLU A 162 -46.32 16.02 -26.60
CA GLU A 162 -45.42 16.48 -25.54
C GLU A 162 -44.17 17.12 -26.16
N ALA A 163 -43.64 18.15 -25.51
CA ALA A 163 -42.35 18.72 -25.89
C ALA A 163 -41.30 17.62 -25.88
N VAL A 164 -40.39 17.62 -26.87
CA VAL A 164 -39.28 16.66 -26.89
C VAL A 164 -38.39 16.95 -25.69
N GLU A 165 -38.63 16.29 -24.57
CA GLU A 165 -37.71 16.29 -23.45
C GLU A 165 -36.39 15.71 -23.97
N HIS A 166 -35.31 16.49 -23.84
CA HIS A 166 -33.97 16.01 -24.15
C HIS A 166 -33.61 14.95 -23.12
N ARG A 167 -33.88 13.69 -23.43
CA ARG A 167 -33.68 12.55 -22.52
C ARG A 167 -32.22 12.36 -22.17
N ARG A 168 -31.31 12.91 -22.98
CA ARG A 168 -29.88 13.04 -22.66
C ARG A 168 -29.58 13.87 -21.41
N ASP A 169 -30.47 14.81 -21.04
CA ASP A 169 -30.28 15.71 -19.89
C ASP A 169 -30.67 15.05 -18.56
N ALA A 170 -31.36 13.91 -18.62
CA ALA A 170 -31.77 13.10 -17.47
C ALA A 170 -30.75 12.01 -17.07
N LEU A 171 -29.62 11.91 -17.77
CA LEU A 171 -28.58 10.94 -17.40
C LEU A 171 -27.98 11.31 -16.03
N PRO A 172 -27.88 10.35 -15.09
CA PRO A 172 -27.19 10.59 -13.82
C PRO A 172 -25.72 10.83 -14.13
N LEU A 173 -25.27 12.07 -13.94
CA LEU A 173 -23.87 12.44 -14.09
C LEU A 173 -23.15 12.32 -12.75
N PRO A 174 -21.83 12.04 -12.77
CA PRO A 174 -21.00 12.19 -11.57
C PRO A 174 -21.20 13.58 -10.96
N HIS A 175 -21.13 13.66 -9.63
CA HIS A 175 -21.43 14.88 -8.86
C HIS A 175 -20.64 16.12 -9.31
N ASP A 176 -19.50 15.93 -9.99
CA ASP A 176 -18.62 17.01 -10.46
C ASP A 176 -19.16 17.79 -11.68
N PHE A 177 -20.27 17.34 -12.30
CA PHE A 177 -20.89 18.02 -13.45
C PHE A 177 -22.08 18.92 -13.07
N HIS A 178 -22.40 19.04 -11.78
CA HIS A 178 -23.45 19.92 -11.30
C HIS A 178 -23.08 21.40 -11.54
N GLY A 179 -23.83 22.08 -12.41
CA GLY A 179 -23.63 23.49 -12.76
C GLY A 179 -23.32 23.78 -14.23
N MET A 180 -22.97 22.76 -15.02
CA MET A 180 -22.77 22.93 -16.47
C MET A 180 -24.10 23.01 -17.22
N THR A 181 -24.18 23.81 -18.29
CA THR A 181 -25.35 23.80 -19.20
C THR A 181 -25.43 22.49 -19.99
N PRO A 182 -26.62 22.03 -20.43
CA PRO A 182 -26.78 20.82 -21.26
C PRO A 182 -25.82 20.74 -22.46
N ARG A 183 -25.61 21.87 -23.14
CA ARG A 183 -24.71 21.98 -24.29
C ARG A 183 -23.24 21.85 -23.90
N SER A 184 -22.85 22.45 -22.76
CA SER A 184 -21.52 22.31 -22.18
C SER A 184 -21.24 20.88 -21.73
N ARG A 185 -22.23 20.20 -21.12
CA ARG A 185 -22.13 18.79 -20.70
C ARG A 185 -21.87 17.86 -21.88
N HIS A 186 -22.64 18.00 -22.96
CA HIS A 186 -22.44 17.20 -24.16
C HIS A 186 -21.08 17.45 -24.80
N SER A 187 -20.65 18.72 -24.87
CA SER A 187 -19.32 19.06 -25.37
C SER A 187 -18.21 18.43 -24.53
N VAL A 188 -18.29 18.54 -23.19
CA VAL A 188 -17.28 17.99 -22.28
C VAL A 188 -17.25 16.48 -22.36
N LEU A 189 -18.40 15.80 -22.28
CA LEU A 189 -18.48 14.34 -22.41
C LEU A 189 -17.92 13.86 -23.76
N VAL A 190 -18.26 14.53 -24.87
CA VAL A 190 -17.74 14.16 -26.18
C VAL A 190 -16.26 14.47 -26.32
N SER A 191 -15.75 15.55 -25.70
CA SER A 191 -14.32 15.91 -25.73
C SER A 191 -13.45 15.09 -24.77
N THR A 192 -13.99 14.64 -23.62
CA THR A 192 -13.26 13.82 -22.65
C THR A 192 -13.30 12.34 -23.01
N LEU A 193 -14.39 11.87 -23.62
CA LEU A 193 -14.50 10.50 -24.14
C LEU A 193 -13.81 10.34 -25.50
N ARG A 194 -13.63 11.42 -26.28
CA ARG A 194 -12.74 11.37 -27.45
C ARG A 194 -11.30 11.34 -26.96
N ARG A 195 -10.60 10.28 -27.36
CA ARG A 195 -9.16 10.11 -27.21
C ARG A 195 -8.44 11.41 -27.58
N VAL A 196 -7.87 12.11 -26.60
CA VAL A 196 -6.84 13.11 -26.90
C VAL A 196 -5.60 12.30 -27.26
N GLU A 197 -5.31 12.18 -28.55
CA GLU A 197 -4.06 11.60 -29.02
C GLU A 197 -2.90 12.34 -28.35
N GLY A 198 -2.12 11.63 -27.52
CA GLY A 198 -0.95 12.18 -26.83
C GLY A 198 -1.07 12.44 -25.32
N VAL A 199 -2.20 12.20 -24.65
CA VAL A 199 -2.36 12.51 -23.20
C VAL A 199 -2.26 11.29 -22.27
N CYS A 200 -2.11 10.08 -22.81
CA CYS A 200 -2.10 8.85 -21.99
C CYS A 200 -0.77 8.52 -21.28
N ASP A 201 0.22 9.42 -21.28
CA ASP A 201 1.48 9.21 -20.53
C ASP A 201 1.48 9.88 -19.15
N GLY A 202 0.47 10.69 -18.79
CA GLY A 202 0.56 11.58 -17.63
C GLY A 202 -0.58 11.57 -16.60
N TRP A 203 -1.73 10.94 -16.87
CA TRP A 203 -2.94 11.18 -16.06
C TRP A 203 -2.89 10.72 -14.58
N PHE A 204 -1.85 9.98 -14.16
CA PHE A 204 -1.68 9.59 -12.75
C PHE A 204 -0.25 9.69 -12.21
N ALA A 205 0.71 10.26 -12.97
CA ALA A 205 2.03 10.58 -12.42
C ALA A 205 1.94 11.97 -11.78
N GLY A 206 1.73 12.00 -10.46
CA GLY A 206 1.16 13.14 -9.76
C GLY A 206 1.87 14.48 -9.94
N ASN A 207 1.09 15.57 -9.87
CA ASN A 207 1.43 16.70 -9.01
C ASN A 207 0.32 17.76 -8.85
N VAL A 208 0.19 18.21 -7.61
CA VAL A 208 -0.30 19.52 -7.13
C VAL A 208 -1.81 19.79 -7.13
N ILE A 209 -2.43 19.39 -6.01
CA ILE A 209 -3.41 20.22 -5.31
C ILE A 209 -2.75 21.61 -5.10
N GLY A 210 -3.22 22.65 -5.78
CA GLY A 210 -2.84 24.05 -5.44
C GLY A 210 -2.26 24.96 -6.54
N ARG A 211 -2.52 24.73 -7.83
CA ARG A 211 -2.36 25.81 -8.83
C ARG A 211 -3.68 26.13 -9.52
N SER A 212 -4.26 27.25 -9.11
CA SER A 212 -5.33 27.95 -9.80
C SER A 212 -5.02 28.07 -11.30
N MET A 213 -5.84 27.44 -12.14
CA MET A 213 -5.99 27.85 -13.54
C MET A 213 -6.69 29.21 -13.58
N THR A 214 -5.94 30.28 -13.35
CA THR A 214 -6.32 31.61 -13.82
C THR A 214 -5.83 31.77 -15.25
N ALA A 215 -6.78 32.10 -16.14
CA ALA A 215 -6.58 32.59 -17.49
C ALA A 215 -5.88 31.63 -18.49
N VAL A 216 -6.67 30.71 -19.07
CA VAL A 216 -6.46 30.34 -20.47
C VAL A 216 -7.33 31.28 -21.30
N GLU A 217 -6.67 32.02 -22.17
CA GLU A 217 -7.21 33.02 -23.07
C GLU A 217 -8.38 32.47 -23.91
N LEU A 218 -9.59 32.97 -23.63
CA LEU A 218 -10.77 32.85 -24.49
C LEU A 218 -10.78 33.97 -25.56
N SER A 219 -9.61 34.34 -26.11
CA SER A 219 -9.49 35.47 -27.05
C SER A 219 -9.67 35.10 -28.53
N SER A 220 -10.00 33.84 -28.87
CA SER A 220 -10.14 33.42 -30.27
C SER A 220 -11.48 32.75 -30.62
N LEU A 221 -12.51 32.87 -29.77
CA LEU A 221 -13.88 32.52 -30.17
C LEU A 221 -14.55 33.77 -30.71
N ASP A 222 -14.70 33.79 -32.04
CA ASP A 222 -15.50 34.74 -32.80
C ASP A 222 -16.95 34.70 -32.26
N VAL A 223 -17.29 35.62 -31.35
CA VAL A 223 -18.65 35.78 -30.84
C VAL A 223 -19.41 36.65 -31.83
N PRO A 224 -20.50 36.16 -32.46
CA PRO A 224 -21.32 36.98 -33.35
C PRO A 224 -21.81 38.24 -32.63
N GLU A 225 -21.77 39.38 -33.34
CA GLU A 225 -22.09 40.75 -32.85
C GLU A 225 -23.44 40.92 -32.12
N TYR A 226 -24.31 39.91 -32.12
CA TYR A 226 -25.65 39.99 -31.55
C TYR A 226 -25.72 40.00 -30.01
N TYR A 227 -24.59 39.85 -29.31
CA TYR A 227 -24.54 39.81 -27.83
C TYR A 227 -23.92 41.04 -27.16
N ARG A 228 -23.70 42.17 -27.87
CA ARG A 228 -23.32 43.45 -27.23
C ARG A 228 -24.51 44.39 -27.11
N ARG A 229 -25.31 44.21 -26.05
CA ARG A 229 -26.09 45.27 -25.40
C ARG A 229 -26.13 45.05 -23.90
#